data_AF-A0A954H5L5-F1
#
_entry.id   AF-A0A954H5L5-F1
#
_cell.length_a   1.000
_cell.length_b   1.000
_cell.length_c   1.000
_cell.angle_alpha   90.00
_cell.angle_beta   90.00
_cell.angle_gamma   90.00
#
_symmetry.space_group_name_H-M   'P 1'
#
loop_
_entity.id
_entity.type
_entity.pdbx_description
1 polymer ?
#
loop_
_entity_poly.entity_id
_entity_poly.type
_entity_poly.pdbx_seq_one_letter_code
_entity_poly.pdbx_strand_id
1 'polypeptide(L)'
;HRGKKLAPRILQRLELEANRLGYCTIRIETGDRQPEAIALYQKSGYLQIPPFGKYVNSERSVCFEKTISPANRTSIQSPENRTS
;
A
#
# COMPACT_ATOMS: atom_id res chain seq x y z
N HIS A 1 -26.32 -4.25 6.95
CA HIS A 1 -25.28 -4.59 5.95
C HIS A 1 -24.72 -3.34 5.22
N ARG A 2 -24.01 -2.43 5.91
CA ARG A 2 -23.44 -1.22 5.30
C ARG A 2 -22.10 -0.91 5.99
N GLY A 3 -20.98 -1.25 5.36
CA GLY A 3 -19.63 -1.05 5.93
C GLY A 3 -18.52 -1.90 5.30
N LYS A 4 -18.85 -3.10 4.79
CA LYS A 4 -17.90 -4.11 4.28
C LYS A 4 -17.03 -3.69 3.07
N LYS A 5 -17.26 -2.52 2.47
CA LYS A 5 -16.50 -2.03 1.29
C LYS A 5 -15.75 -0.73 1.54
N LEU A 6 -15.82 -0.12 2.73
CA LEU A 6 -15.14 1.15 2.98
C LEU A 6 -13.64 0.95 3.20
N ALA A 7 -13.25 0.02 4.08
CA ALA A 7 -11.83 -0.23 4.38
C ALA A 7 -11.02 -0.67 3.14
N PRO A 8 -11.49 -1.60 2.28
CA PRO A 8 -10.78 -1.91 1.02
C PRO A 8 -10.62 -0.71 0.09
N ARG A 9 -11.63 0.17 0.01
CA ARG A 9 -11.59 1.36 -0.85
C ARG A 9 -10.60 2.41 -0.33
N ILE A 10 -10.54 2.60 0.98
CA ILE A 10 -9.55 3.48 1.60
C ILE A 10 -8.15 2.95 1.31
N LEU A 11 -7.93 1.65 1.53
CA LEU A 11 -6.63 1.01 1.28
C LEU A 11 -6.21 1.16 -0.19
N GLN A 12 -7.11 0.91 -1.13
CA GLN A 12 -6.85 1.09 -2.56
C GLN A 12 -6.52 2.56 -2.89
N ARG A 13 -7.23 3.53 -2.29
CA ARG A 13 -6.93 4.95 -2.54
C ARG A 13 -5.56 5.33 -2.00
N LEU A 14 -5.18 4.83 -0.83
CA LEU A 14 -3.85 5.05 -0.26
C LEU A 14 -2.75 4.47 -1.16
N GLU A 15 -2.95 3.27 -1.70
CA GLU A 15 -2.03 2.65 -2.67
C GLU A 15 -1.85 3.50 -3.92
N LEU A 16 -2.94 4.01 -4.49
CA LEU A 16 -2.91 4.87 -5.67
C LEU A 16 -2.19 6.21 -5.40
N GLU A 17 -2.47 6.85 -4.26
CA GLU A 17 -1.80 8.11 -3.91
C GLU A 17 -0.31 7.89 -3.62
N ALA A 18 0.04 6.82 -2.91
CA ALA A 18 1.44 6.50 -2.65
C ALA A 18 2.20 6.24 -3.96
N ASN A 19 1.59 5.54 -4.90
CA ASN A 19 2.14 5.33 -6.24
C ASN A 19 2.32 6.65 -7.01
N ARG A 20 1.31 7.53 -6.98
CA ARG A 20 1.35 8.86 -7.61
C ARG A 20 2.47 9.74 -7.05
N LEU A 21 2.76 9.60 -5.76
CA LEU A 21 3.85 10.31 -5.08
C LEU A 21 5.23 9.66 -5.29
N GLY A 22 5.30 8.53 -6.00
CA GLY A 22 6.55 7.83 -6.29
C GLY A 22 7.04 6.89 -5.17
N TYR A 23 6.19 6.55 -4.20
CA TYR A 23 6.51 5.51 -3.22
C TYR A 23 6.38 4.12 -3.84
N CYS A 24 7.35 3.25 -3.53
CA CYS A 24 7.39 1.87 -4.00
C CYS A 24 6.85 0.87 -2.99
N THR A 25 6.63 1.29 -1.74
CA THR A 25 6.30 0.38 -0.64
C THR A 25 5.35 1.07 0.34
N ILE A 26 4.34 0.33 0.80
CA ILE A 26 3.48 0.73 1.92
C ILE A 26 3.69 -0.23 3.06
N ARG A 27 3.89 0.32 4.26
CA ARG A 27 3.89 -0.42 5.52
C ARG A 27 2.75 0.02 6.39
N ILE A 28 2.08 -0.94 7.00
CA ILE A 28 0.94 -0.72 7.88
C ILE A 28 1.08 -1.56 9.14
N GLU A 29 0.43 -1.11 10.21
CA GLU A 29 0.38 -1.81 11.49
C GLU A 29 -1.07 -1.95 11.94
N THR A 30 -1.36 -3.04 12.62
CA THR A 30 -2.62 -3.26 13.32
C THR A 30 -2.39 -4.09 14.57
N GLY A 31 -3.33 -4.05 15.51
CA GLY A 31 -3.30 -4.91 16.68
C GLY A 31 -3.63 -6.36 16.33
N ASP A 32 -3.00 -7.31 17.01
CA ASP A 32 -3.26 -8.75 16.94
C ASP A 32 -4.75 -9.14 17.14
N ARG A 33 -5.48 -8.33 17.91
CA ARG A 33 -6.93 -8.50 18.17
C ARG A 33 -7.86 -7.96 17.08
N GLN A 34 -7.33 -7.57 15.92
CA GLN A 34 -8.12 -7.06 14.78
C GLN A 34 -8.09 -8.04 13.58
N PRO A 35 -8.73 -9.22 13.68
CA PRO A 35 -8.66 -10.26 12.65
C PRO A 35 -9.24 -9.81 11.31
N GLU A 36 -10.21 -8.90 11.33
CA GLU A 36 -10.81 -8.33 10.12
C GLU A 36 -9.81 -7.47 9.32
N ALA A 37 -8.95 -6.71 10.01
CA ALA A 37 -7.90 -5.91 9.41
C ALA A 37 -6.79 -6.80 8.85
N ILE A 38 -6.34 -7.80 9.62
CA ILE A 38 -5.36 -8.80 9.19
C ILE A 38 -5.84 -9.49 7.90
N ALA A 39 -7.08 -9.99 7.89
CA ALA A 39 -7.65 -10.66 6.72
C ALA A 39 -7.81 -9.71 5.53
N LEU A 40 -8.12 -8.43 5.75
CA LEU A 40 -8.17 -7.42 4.70
C LEU A 40 -6.80 -7.23 4.06
N TYR A 41 -5.75 -7.02 4.86
CA TYR A 41 -4.40 -6.76 4.35
C TYR A 41 -3.84 -7.96 3.59
N GLN A 42 -4.01 -9.17 4.12
CA GLN A 42 -3.64 -10.40 3.43
C GLN A 42 -4.36 -10.54 2.08
N LYS A 43 -5.69 -10.30 2.03
CA LYS A 43 -6.46 -10.32 0.78
C LYS A 43 -6.05 -9.24 -0.21
N SER A 44 -5.54 -8.11 0.29
CA SER A 44 -5.03 -7.01 -0.52
C SER A 44 -3.58 -7.20 -0.98
N GLY A 45 -2.95 -8.34 -0.67
CA GLY A 45 -1.60 -8.68 -1.11
C GLY A 45 -0.48 -8.12 -0.24
N TYR A 46 -0.80 -7.70 0.99
CA TYR A 46 0.24 -7.35 1.96
C TYR A 46 0.81 -8.61 2.59
N LEU A 47 2.12 -8.60 2.79
CA LEU A 47 2.89 -9.65 3.45
C LEU A 47 3.22 -9.21 4.87
N GLN A 48 3.11 -10.13 5.82
CA GLN A 48 3.49 -9.85 7.20
C GLN A 48 5.02 -9.66 7.28
N ILE A 49 5.46 -8.62 8.00
CA ILE A 49 6.87 -8.29 8.21
C ILE A 49 7.15 -8.16 9.72
N PRO A 50 8.43 -8.23 10.14
CA PRO A 50 8.80 -7.84 11.49
C PRO A 50 8.31 -6.43 11.84
N PRO A 51 7.99 -6.15 13.13
CA PRO A 51 7.58 -4.82 13.53
C PRO A 51 8.63 -3.76 13.17
N PHE A 52 8.17 -2.58 12.74
CA PHE A 52 9.04 -1.51 12.27
C PHE A 52 8.82 -0.20 13.04
N GLY A 53 9.81 0.69 13.02
CA GLY A 53 9.73 2.00 13.67
C GLY A 53 9.44 1.87 15.17
N LYS A 54 8.42 2.59 15.65
CA LYS A 54 8.03 2.56 17.08
C LYS A 54 7.42 1.23 17.54
N TYR A 55 7.10 0.33 16.63
CA TYR A 55 6.43 -0.94 16.94
C TYR A 55 7.40 -2.09 17.24
N VAL A 56 8.72 -1.87 17.12
CA VAL A 56 9.76 -2.90 17.35
C VAL A 56 9.61 -3.61 18.70
N ASN A 57 9.16 -2.90 19.74
CA ASN A 57 8.97 -3.45 21.09
C ASN A 57 7.51 -3.79 21.42
N SER A 58 6.60 -3.76 20.44
CA SER A 58 5.19 -4.06 20.65
C SER A 58 4.90 -5.52 20.34
N GLU A 59 4.66 -6.32 21.38
CA GLU A 59 4.30 -7.75 21.24
C GLU A 59 2.89 -7.96 20.65
N ARG A 60 2.04 -6.93 20.68
CA ARG A 60 0.66 -6.99 20.20
C ARG A 60 0.44 -6.33 18.83
N SER A 61 1.51 -5.81 18.22
CA SER A 61 1.43 -5.21 16.91
C SER A 61 1.79 -6.22 15.83
N VAL A 62 0.97 -6.26 14.79
CA VAL A 62 1.21 -7.04 13.56
C VAL A 62 1.45 -6.05 12.43
N CYS A 63 2.64 -6.12 11.85
CA CYS A 63 3.05 -5.24 10.76
C CYS A 63 2.97 -5.95 9.42
N PHE A 64 2.59 -5.22 8.38
CA PHE A 64 2.52 -5.71 7.02
C PHE A 64 3.17 -4.74 6.04
N GLU A 65 3.66 -5.27 4.93
CA GLU A 65 4.26 -4.53 3.83
C GLU A 65 3.66 -4.98 2.49
N LYS A 66 3.49 -4.03 1.57
CA LYS A 66 3.20 -4.31 0.17
C LYS A 66 4.04 -3.42 -0.73
N THR A 67 4.67 -4.04 -1.71
CA THR A 67 5.34 -3.34 -2.80
C THR A 67 4.29 -2.87 -3.81
N ILE A 68 4.27 -1.56 -4.06
CA ILE A 68 3.40 -0.89 -5.03
C ILE A 68 4.28 -0.29 -6.13
N SER A 69 4.76 -1.12 -7.05
CA SER A 69 5.61 -0.65 -8.15
C SER A 69 4.89 0.45 -8.94
N PRO A 70 5.58 1.55 -9.30
CA PRO A 70 5.03 2.49 -10.27
C PRO A 70 4.67 1.70 -11.52
N ALA A 71 3.41 1.81 -11.97
CA ALA A 71 3.07 1.35 -13.31
C ALA A 71 4.06 2.06 -14.24
N ASN A 72 4.85 1.26 -14.96
CA ASN A 72 5.96 1.68 -15.83
C ASN A 72 5.69 3.09 -16.34
N ARG A 73 6.51 4.09 -15.95
CA ARG A 73 6.46 5.41 -16.60
C ARG A 73 6.79 5.13 -18.05
N THR A 74 5.75 4.98 -18.89
CA THR A 74 5.91 4.88 -20.32
C THR A 74 6.66 6.14 -20.71
N SER A 75 7.87 5.94 -21.22
CA SER A 75 8.76 6.97 -21.73
C SER A 75 7.95 8.01 -22.49
N ILE A 76 7.99 9.26 -22.05
CA ILE A 76 7.43 10.36 -22.82
C ILE A 76 8.32 10.45 -24.05
N GLN A 77 7.83 9.95 -25.18
CA GLN A 77 8.42 10.19 -26.49
C GLN A 77 8.42 11.70 -26.72
N SER A 78 9.60 12.31 -26.84
CA SER A 78 9.79 13.70 -27.25
C SER A 78 9.03 13.98 -28.56
N PRO A 79 8.18 15.02 -28.64
CA PRO A 79 7.75 15.56 -29.92
C PRO A 79 8.74 16.66 -30.35
N GLU A 80 9.97 16.27 -30.70
CA GLU A 80 10.86 17.13 -31.49
C GLU A 80 10.87 16.63 -32.93
N ASN A 81 9.88 17.07 -33.70
CA ASN A 81 10.01 17.19 -35.15
C ASN A 81 8.92 18.13 -35.66
N ARG A 82 9.17 19.43 -35.45
CA ARG A 82 8.61 20.49 -36.28
C ARG A 82 9.73 21.07 -37.13
N THR A 83 9.66 20.73 -38.42
CA THR A 83 9.82 21.67 -39.54
C THR A 83 11.20 22.29 -39.78
N SER A 84 11.84 21.87 -40.86
CA SER A 84 12.50 22.76 -41.84
C SER A 84 12.46 22.09 -43.21
#